data_AF-A0A946E3G9-F1
#
_entry.id   AF-A0A946E3G9-F1
#
_cell.length_a   1.000
_cell.length_b   1.000
_cell.length_c   1.000
_cell.angle_alpha   90.00
_cell.angle_beta   90.00
_cell.angle_gamma   90.00
#
_symmetry.space_group_name_H-M   'P 1'
#
loop_
_entity.id
_entity.type
_entity.pdbx_description
1 polymer ?
#
loop_
_entity_poly.entity_id
_entity_poly.type
_entity_poly.pdbx_seq_one_letter_code
_entity_poly.pdbx_strand_id
1 'polypeptide(L)'
;PETASLVAILAPDAFERAVDTYDDTYRRFFTNDDVMREMTAEMHEVAQCFGRIETDRRTGELEQAVVVIPTEVDRFLVRACIIEELTQVMGPVNDSDEIRPSIFNDSSGNLLLSDHDELILQILYDDRLQAGMTWEEAEPHVHEIVADLRN
;
A
#
# COMPACT_ATOMS: atom_id res chain seq x y z
N PRO A 1 0.96 5.17 12.25
CA PRO A 1 1.42 6.52 12.69
C PRO A 1 0.26 7.35 13.24
N GLU A 2 0.44 7.99 14.40
CA GLU A 2 -0.65 8.69 15.11
C GLU A 2 -1.23 9.88 14.34
N THR A 3 -0.46 10.46 13.43
CA THR A 3 -0.79 11.67 12.68
C THR A 3 -1.14 11.41 11.21
N ALA A 4 -0.96 10.18 10.73
CA ALA A 4 -1.20 9.85 9.32
C ALA A 4 -2.70 9.86 9.01
N SER A 5 -3.04 10.35 7.82
CA SER A 5 -4.42 10.33 7.31
C SER A 5 -4.59 9.30 6.21
N LEU A 6 -5.72 8.60 6.22
CA LEU A 6 -6.09 7.63 5.17
C LEU A 6 -7.42 8.05 4.55
N VAL A 7 -7.45 8.11 3.22
CA VAL A 7 -8.68 8.22 2.44
C VAL A 7 -8.91 6.91 1.71
N ALA A 8 -10.07 6.29 1.93
CA ALA A 8 -10.52 5.14 1.16
C ALA A 8 -11.67 5.55 0.24
N ILE A 9 -11.46 5.40 -1.06
CA ILE A 9 -12.46 5.70 -2.10
C ILE A 9 -13.03 4.37 -2.59
N LEU A 10 -14.34 4.19 -2.39
CA LEU A 10 -15.07 3.07 -2.97
C LEU A 10 -15.86 3.59 -4.17
N ALA A 11 -15.53 3.08 -5.36
CA ALA A 11 -16.13 3.51 -6.62
C ALA A 11 -16.55 2.30 -7.46
N PRO A 12 -17.54 2.42 -8.37
CA PRO A 12 -17.88 1.33 -9.29
C PRO A 12 -16.67 0.83 -10.07
N ASP A 13 -15.90 1.79 -10.59
CA ASP A 13 -14.63 1.60 -11.29
C ASP A 13 -13.56 2.43 -10.57
N ALA A 14 -12.41 1.79 -10.27
CA ALA A 14 -11.36 2.39 -9.45
C ALA A 14 -10.56 3.48 -10.18
N PHE A 15 -10.65 3.61 -11.50
CA PHE A 15 -9.79 4.51 -12.27
C PHE A 15 -10.58 5.54 -13.07
N GLU A 16 -11.66 5.16 -13.75
CA GLU A 16 -12.49 6.11 -14.51
C GLU A 16 -13.33 6.98 -13.58
N ARG A 17 -14.10 6.37 -12.66
CA ARG A 17 -15.04 7.13 -11.83
C ARG A 17 -14.41 7.73 -10.58
N ALA A 18 -13.31 7.15 -10.09
CA ALA A 18 -12.61 7.69 -8.93
C ALA A 18 -12.02 9.08 -9.22
N VAL A 19 -11.39 9.24 -10.38
CA VAL A 19 -10.84 10.53 -10.82
C VAL A 19 -11.96 11.52 -11.13
N ASP A 20 -12.99 11.13 -11.87
CA ASP A 20 -14.04 12.07 -12.27
C ASP A 20 -14.96 12.51 -11.11
N THR A 21 -15.27 11.60 -10.18
CA THR A 21 -16.24 11.86 -9.09
C THR A 21 -15.57 12.42 -7.84
N TYR A 22 -14.34 12.00 -7.55
CA TYR A 22 -13.62 12.34 -6.33
C TYR A 22 -12.34 13.15 -6.59
N ASP A 23 -12.25 13.80 -7.76
CA ASP A 23 -11.09 14.58 -8.23
C ASP A 23 -10.48 15.46 -7.13
N ASP A 24 -11.31 16.25 -6.44
CA ASP A 24 -10.88 17.18 -5.39
C ASP A 24 -10.11 16.53 -4.23
N THR A 25 -10.43 15.26 -3.94
CA THR A 25 -9.79 14.48 -2.88
C THR A 25 -8.60 13.71 -3.44
N TYR A 26 -8.78 13.07 -4.59
CA TYR A 26 -7.76 12.23 -5.23
C TYR A 26 -6.54 13.06 -5.68
N ARG A 27 -6.76 14.25 -6.26
CA ARG A 27 -5.68 15.13 -6.74
C ARG A 27 -4.69 15.58 -5.66
N ARG A 28 -5.08 15.51 -4.37
CA ARG A 28 -4.22 15.91 -3.24
C ARG A 28 -3.02 14.99 -3.07
N PHE A 29 -3.10 13.76 -3.58
CA PHE A 29 -2.05 12.75 -3.48
C PHE A 29 -1.05 12.82 -4.66
N PHE A 30 -1.22 13.79 -5.55
CA PHE A 30 -0.38 13.97 -6.74
C PHE A 30 0.20 15.38 -6.80
N THR A 31 1.33 15.51 -7.50
CA THR A 31 2.04 16.79 -7.62
C THR A 31 1.32 17.78 -8.54
N ASN A 32 0.59 17.28 -9.53
CA ASN A 32 -0.27 18.04 -10.43
C ASN A 32 -1.25 17.12 -11.16
N ASP A 33 -2.23 17.72 -11.83
CA ASP A 33 -3.29 16.98 -12.51
C ASP A 33 -2.80 16.14 -13.70
N ASP A 34 -1.72 16.53 -14.38
CA ASP A 34 -1.22 15.77 -15.54
C ASP A 34 -0.61 14.44 -15.07
N VAL A 35 0.21 14.49 -14.02
CA VAL A 35 0.78 13.27 -13.38
C VAL A 35 -0.32 12.38 -12.82
N MET A 36 -1.34 12.96 -12.20
CA MET A 36 -2.49 12.21 -11.71
C MET A 36 -3.20 11.45 -12.85
N ARG A 37 -3.50 12.13 -13.96
CA ARG A 37 -4.19 11.53 -15.10
C ARG A 37 -3.35 10.45 -15.78
N GLU A 38 -2.06 10.72 -15.99
CA GLU A 38 -1.12 9.77 -16.60
C GLU A 38 -0.99 8.51 -15.75
N MET A 39 -0.66 8.64 -14.45
CA MET A 39 -0.54 7.48 -13.56
C MET A 39 -1.84 6.70 -13.42
N THR A 40 -3.00 7.39 -13.34
CA THR A 40 -4.29 6.70 -13.26
C THR A 40 -4.58 5.90 -14.53
N ALA A 41 -4.31 6.48 -15.70
CA ALA A 41 -4.50 5.79 -16.97
C ALA A 41 -3.58 4.57 -17.10
N GLU A 42 -2.32 4.66 -16.69
CA GLU A 42 -1.39 3.54 -16.68
C GLU A 42 -1.85 2.43 -15.72
N MET A 43 -2.21 2.77 -14.49
CA MET A 43 -2.67 1.81 -13.49
C MET A 43 -3.98 1.12 -13.90
N HIS A 44 -4.88 1.83 -14.60
CA HIS A 44 -6.12 1.25 -15.12
C HIS A 44 -5.89 0.06 -16.06
N GLU A 45 -4.77 0.05 -16.79
CA GLU A 45 -4.48 -1.05 -17.73
C GLU A 45 -3.99 -2.32 -17.04
N VAL A 46 -3.44 -2.21 -15.82
CA VAL A 46 -2.69 -3.30 -15.16
C VAL A 46 -3.20 -3.68 -13.78
N ALA A 47 -3.98 -2.82 -13.13
CA ALA A 47 -4.43 -3.01 -11.74
C ALA A 47 -5.96 -2.94 -11.61
N GLN A 48 -6.48 -3.54 -10.55
CA GLN A 48 -7.93 -3.52 -10.22
C GLN A 48 -8.26 -2.50 -9.13
N CYS A 49 -7.32 -2.29 -8.22
CA CYS A 49 -7.35 -1.31 -7.15
C CYS A 49 -6.05 -0.50 -7.19
N PHE A 50 -6.00 0.58 -6.42
CA PHE A 50 -4.82 1.43 -6.37
C PHE A 50 -4.59 2.02 -4.99
N GLY A 51 -3.35 1.94 -4.52
CA GLY A 51 -2.87 2.52 -3.28
C GLY A 51 -1.72 3.47 -3.50
N ARG A 52 -1.68 4.55 -2.71
CA ARG A 52 -0.56 5.48 -2.72
C ARG A 52 -0.33 6.05 -1.34
N ILE A 53 0.94 6.22 -0.99
CA ILE A 53 1.38 6.90 0.22
C ILE A 53 2.14 8.19 -0.09
N GLU A 54 2.11 9.10 0.87
CA GLU A 54 2.99 10.25 0.96
C GLU A 54 3.73 10.22 2.30
N THR A 55 5.02 10.47 2.25
CA THR A 55 5.90 10.51 3.42
C THR A 55 6.56 11.87 3.58
N ASP A 56 6.80 12.28 4.83
CA ASP A 56 7.58 13.46 5.14
C ASP A 56 8.99 13.27 4.56
N ARG A 57 9.43 14.16 3.68
CA ARG A 57 10.73 14.01 2.96
C ARG A 57 11.96 14.11 3.86
N ARG A 58 11.81 14.60 5.09
CA ARG A 58 12.87 14.78 6.08
C ARG A 58 12.90 13.63 7.09
N THR A 59 11.75 13.12 7.52
CA THR A 59 11.67 12.03 8.53
C THR A 59 11.38 10.67 7.92
N GLY A 60 10.86 10.60 6.70
CA GLY A 60 10.36 9.36 6.10
C GLY A 60 9.06 8.85 6.72
N GLU A 61 8.45 9.59 7.66
CA GLU A 61 7.21 9.18 8.31
C GLU A 61 6.04 9.25 7.33
N LEU A 62 5.15 8.25 7.39
CA LEU A 62 3.91 8.25 6.62
C LEU A 62 3.00 9.42 7.07
N GLU A 63 2.63 10.30 6.14
CA GLU A 63 1.77 11.46 6.38
C GLU A 63 0.34 11.23 5.87
N GLN A 64 0.23 10.72 4.64
CA GLN A 64 -1.05 10.53 3.98
C GLN A 64 -1.06 9.25 3.15
N ALA A 65 -2.25 8.67 3.01
CA ALA A 65 -2.48 7.55 2.13
C ALA A 65 -3.84 7.67 1.46
N VAL A 66 -3.92 7.21 0.21
CA VAL A 66 -5.17 6.98 -0.50
C VAL A 66 -5.23 5.55 -1.00
N VAL A 67 -6.39 4.94 -0.87
CA VAL A 67 -6.72 3.66 -1.50
C VAL A 67 -7.99 3.81 -2.31
N VAL A 68 -8.02 3.19 -3.49
CA VAL A 68 -9.16 3.23 -4.40
C VAL A 68 -9.57 1.79 -4.72
N ILE A 69 -10.81 1.46 -4.37
CA ILE A 69 -11.31 0.09 -4.39
C ILE A 69 -12.54 0.02 -5.33
N PRO A 70 -12.54 -0.90 -6.32
CA PRO A 70 -13.68 -1.09 -7.20
C PRO A 70 -14.83 -1.79 -6.44
N THR A 71 -16.06 -1.51 -6.85
CA THR A 71 -17.27 -2.06 -6.21
C THR A 71 -18.16 -2.81 -7.18
N GLU A 72 -18.00 -2.64 -8.49
CA GLU A 72 -18.71 -3.39 -9.53
C GLU A 72 -17.89 -4.58 -10.06
N VAL A 73 -17.21 -5.28 -9.15
CA VAL A 73 -16.46 -6.52 -9.42
C VAL A 73 -16.91 -7.65 -8.49
N ASP A 74 -16.32 -8.85 -8.64
CA ASP A 74 -16.63 -9.97 -7.75
C ASP A 74 -16.33 -9.62 -6.27
N ARG A 75 -17.22 -10.02 -5.36
CA ARG A 75 -17.10 -9.66 -3.93
C ARG A 75 -15.81 -10.16 -3.27
N PHE A 76 -15.24 -11.27 -3.76
CA PHE A 76 -13.96 -11.77 -3.26
C PHE A 76 -12.81 -10.88 -3.71
N LEU A 77 -12.89 -10.33 -4.93
CA LEU A 77 -11.92 -9.35 -5.43
C LEU A 77 -12.02 -8.03 -4.68
N VAL A 78 -13.23 -7.51 -4.43
CA VAL A 78 -13.42 -6.32 -3.58
C VAL A 78 -12.76 -6.53 -2.21
N ARG A 79 -12.97 -7.70 -1.60
CA ARG A 79 -12.35 -8.04 -0.32
C ARG A 79 -10.83 -8.13 -0.41
N ALA A 80 -10.29 -8.74 -1.46
CA ALA A 80 -8.85 -8.82 -1.68
C ALA A 80 -8.24 -7.42 -1.79
N CYS A 81 -8.78 -6.56 -2.66
CA CYS A 81 -8.36 -5.16 -2.78
C CYS A 81 -8.44 -4.39 -1.47
N ILE A 82 -9.49 -4.57 -0.65
CA ILE A 82 -9.55 -3.93 0.68
C ILE A 82 -8.37 -4.36 1.54
N ILE A 83 -8.03 -5.65 1.55
CA ILE A 83 -6.97 -6.18 2.41
C ILE A 83 -5.61 -5.73 1.88
N GLU A 84 -5.38 -5.91 0.59
CA GLU A 84 -4.14 -5.56 -0.11
C GLU A 84 -3.79 -4.09 0.08
N GLU A 85 -4.69 -3.21 -0.37
CA GLU A 85 -4.42 -1.78 -0.41
C GLU A 85 -4.26 -1.18 0.99
N LEU A 86 -5.11 -1.59 1.93
CA LEU A 86 -4.99 -1.12 3.31
C LEU A 86 -3.70 -1.62 3.97
N THR A 87 -3.18 -2.78 3.57
CA THR A 87 -1.94 -3.32 4.11
C THR A 87 -0.72 -2.68 3.44
N GLN A 88 -0.73 -2.50 2.11
CA GLN A 88 0.34 -1.84 1.37
C GLN A 88 0.55 -0.40 1.84
N VAL A 89 -0.54 0.38 2.04
CA VAL A 89 -0.41 1.78 2.51
C VAL A 89 0.07 1.91 3.95
N MET A 90 0.23 0.80 4.68
CA MET A 90 0.95 0.79 5.96
C MET A 90 2.48 0.85 5.78
N GLY A 91 3.00 0.75 4.56
CA GLY A 91 4.42 0.90 4.22
C GLY A 91 4.98 -0.04 3.14
N PRO A 92 4.60 -1.33 3.05
CA PRO A 92 5.12 -2.24 2.02
C PRO A 92 4.42 -2.01 0.66
N VAL A 93 4.59 -0.83 0.09
CA VAL A 93 3.87 -0.37 -1.12
C VAL A 93 4.38 -0.92 -2.44
N ASN A 94 5.46 -1.70 -2.44
CA ASN A 94 6.01 -2.29 -3.65
C ASN A 94 5.70 -3.77 -3.68
N ASP A 95 5.18 -4.24 -4.82
CA ASP A 95 5.02 -5.67 -5.07
C ASP A 95 6.34 -6.35 -5.40
N SER A 96 6.41 -7.64 -5.08
CA SER A 96 7.55 -8.47 -5.42
C SER A 96 7.14 -9.89 -5.78
N ASP A 97 7.51 -10.30 -7.01
CA ASP A 97 7.31 -11.65 -7.52
C ASP A 97 8.00 -12.74 -6.68
N GLU A 98 9.00 -12.35 -5.89
CA GLU A 98 9.83 -13.22 -5.06
C GLU A 98 9.17 -13.58 -3.73
N ILE A 99 8.20 -12.79 -3.26
CA ILE A 99 7.53 -13.01 -1.97
C ILE A 99 6.33 -13.92 -2.19
N ARG A 100 6.41 -15.17 -1.75
CA ARG A 100 5.34 -16.17 -1.89
C ARG A 100 5.21 -17.04 -0.64
N PRO A 101 3.99 -17.34 -0.15
CA PRO A 101 2.71 -16.73 -0.51
C PRO A 101 2.55 -15.32 0.09
N SER A 102 2.03 -14.34 -0.65
CA SER A 102 1.90 -12.96 -0.17
C SER A 102 0.84 -12.19 -0.95
N ILE A 103 0.09 -11.33 -0.26
CA ILE A 103 -0.82 -10.39 -0.92
C ILE A 103 -0.06 -9.28 -1.68
N PHE A 104 1.22 -9.03 -1.37
CA PHE A 104 2.11 -8.09 -2.09
C PHE A 104 2.72 -8.71 -3.36
N ASN A 105 2.02 -9.68 -3.93
CA ASN A 105 2.45 -10.42 -5.11
C ASN A 105 1.21 -10.77 -5.93
N ASP A 106 0.97 -9.98 -6.96
CA ASP A 106 -0.15 -10.14 -7.91
C ASP A 106 -0.22 -11.54 -8.53
N SER A 107 0.93 -12.19 -8.69
CA SER A 107 1.05 -13.53 -9.28
C SER A 107 0.75 -14.67 -8.29
N SER A 108 0.59 -14.39 -7.00
CA SER A 108 0.39 -15.41 -5.96
C SER A 108 -1.04 -15.96 -5.90
N GLY A 109 -2.03 -15.15 -6.31
CA GLY A 109 -3.45 -15.47 -6.17
C GLY A 109 -3.96 -15.45 -4.72
N ASN A 110 -3.20 -14.88 -3.78
CA ASN A 110 -3.63 -14.68 -2.40
C ASN A 110 -4.77 -13.66 -2.33
N LEU A 111 -5.85 -13.99 -1.63
CA LEU A 111 -6.99 -13.10 -1.40
C LEU A 111 -7.06 -12.57 0.04
N LEU A 112 -6.15 -13.03 0.89
CA LEU A 112 -6.05 -12.74 2.32
C LEU A 112 -4.56 -12.63 2.68
N LEU A 113 -4.28 -11.95 3.80
CA LEU A 113 -2.95 -11.93 4.41
C LEU A 113 -2.46 -13.36 4.67
N SER A 114 -1.23 -13.63 4.28
CA SER A 114 -0.50 -14.81 4.69
C SER A 114 0.24 -14.56 6.00
N ASP A 115 0.70 -15.63 6.64
CA ASP A 115 1.61 -15.54 7.78
C ASP A 115 2.89 -14.75 7.42
N HIS A 116 3.29 -14.78 6.14
CA HIS A 116 4.43 -14.00 5.64
C HIS A 116 4.10 -12.49 5.66
N ASP A 117 2.91 -12.10 5.20
CA ASP A 117 2.49 -10.70 5.19
C ASP A 117 2.40 -10.13 6.61
N GLU A 118 1.91 -10.94 7.57
CA GLU A 118 1.87 -10.57 8.97
C GLU A 118 3.28 -10.39 9.56
N LEU A 119 4.26 -11.21 9.16
CA LEU A 119 5.65 -11.05 9.58
C LEU A 119 6.27 -9.78 9.03
N ILE A 120 5.99 -9.42 7.76
CA ILE A 120 6.46 -8.17 7.15
C ILE A 120 5.97 -6.98 7.97
N LEU A 121 4.68 -6.96 8.31
CA LEU A 121 4.12 -5.88 9.14
C LEU A 121 4.70 -5.87 10.56
N GLN A 122 4.87 -7.03 11.20
CA GLN A 122 5.49 -7.10 12.52
C GLN A 122 6.91 -6.55 12.52
N ILE A 123 7.70 -6.86 11.49
CA ILE A 123 9.05 -6.32 11.33
C ILE A 123 9.00 -4.81 11.12
N LEU A 124 8.18 -4.34 10.17
CA LEU A 124 8.08 -2.93 9.81
C LEU A 124 7.68 -2.03 10.99
N TYR A 125 6.86 -2.55 11.91
CA TYR A 125 6.33 -1.82 13.06
C TYR A 125 7.02 -2.15 14.39
N ASP A 126 8.15 -2.89 14.37
CA ASP A 126 8.96 -3.09 15.56
C ASP A 126 9.63 -1.77 15.98
N ASP A 127 9.59 -1.44 17.28
CA ASP A 127 10.11 -0.18 17.83
C ASP A 127 11.60 0.08 17.52
N ARG A 128 12.37 -0.98 17.19
CA ARG A 128 13.78 -0.86 16.77
C ARG A 128 13.92 -0.21 15.40
N LEU A 129 12.90 -0.32 14.54
CA LEU A 129 12.88 0.36 13.24
C LEU A 129 12.25 1.74 13.40
N GLN A 130 12.86 2.71 12.73
CA GLN A 130 12.37 4.08 12.71
C GLN A 130 12.22 4.52 11.25
N ALA A 131 11.21 5.34 11.00
CA ALA A 131 11.00 5.93 9.69
C ALA A 131 12.24 6.72 9.25
N GLY A 132 12.55 6.64 7.95
CA GLY A 132 13.69 7.35 7.36
C GLY A 132 15.05 6.66 7.48
N MET A 133 15.14 5.51 8.17
CA MET A 133 16.37 4.69 8.18
C MET A 133 16.74 4.23 6.76
N THR A 134 18.03 4.22 6.44
CA THR A 134 18.53 3.52 5.25
C THR A 134 18.53 2.01 5.47
N TRP A 135 18.68 1.23 4.40
CA TRP A 135 18.81 -0.22 4.53
C TRP A 135 19.99 -0.61 5.42
N GLU A 136 21.14 0.06 5.30
CA GLU A 136 22.32 -0.22 6.11
C GLU A 136 22.11 0.05 7.61
N GLU A 137 21.24 1.00 7.95
CA GLU A 137 20.85 1.29 9.34
C GLU A 137 19.82 0.29 9.86
N ALA A 138 18.86 -0.10 9.02
CA ALA A 138 17.77 -1.00 9.39
C ALA A 138 18.17 -2.48 9.41
N GLU A 139 19.07 -2.92 8.52
CA GLU A 139 19.41 -4.33 8.30
C GLU A 139 19.82 -5.07 9.58
N PRO A 140 20.70 -4.54 10.46
CA PRO A 140 21.04 -5.21 11.71
C PRO A 140 19.82 -5.41 12.62
N HIS A 141 18.94 -4.42 12.71
CA HIS A 141 17.71 -4.50 13.49
C HIS A 141 16.74 -5.52 12.90
N VAL A 142 16.55 -5.51 11.58
CA VAL A 142 15.72 -6.51 10.88
C VAL A 142 16.19 -7.93 11.18
N HIS A 143 17.50 -8.19 11.17
CA HIS A 143 18.03 -9.52 11.51
C HIS A 143 17.73 -9.93 12.96
N GLU A 144 17.84 -9.02 13.93
CA GLU A 144 17.47 -9.27 15.32
C GLU A 144 15.97 -9.54 15.47
N ILE A 145 15.13 -8.70 14.87
CA ILE A 145 13.66 -8.86 14.90
C ILE A 145 13.25 -10.22 14.33
N VAL A 146 13.79 -10.58 13.16
CA VAL A 146 13.51 -11.87 12.53
C VAL A 146 13.97 -13.05 13.40
N ALA A 147 15.09 -12.91 14.12
CA ALA A 147 15.54 -13.95 15.04
C ALA A 147 14.59 -14.11 16.24
N ASP A 148 14.07 -13.00 16.76
CA ASP A 148 13.12 -12.99 17.88
C ASP A 148 11.76 -13.58 17.49
N LEU A 149 11.22 -13.20 16.32
CA LEU A 149 9.92 -13.69 15.81
C LEU A 149 9.91 -15.19 15.46
N ARG A 150 11.09 -15.82 15.34
CA ARG A 150 11.23 -17.25 15.05
C ARG A 150 11.22 -18.15 16.30
N ASN A 151 11.28 -17.57 17.50
CA ASN A 151 11.32 -18.28 18.78
C ASN A 151 9.93 -18.34 19.45
#